data_AF-A0A3Q3WYV5-F1
#
_entry.id   AF-A0A3Q3WYV5-F1
#
_cell.length_a   1.000
_cell.length_b   1.000
_cell.length_c   1.000
_cell.angle_alpha   90.00
_cell.angle_beta   90.00
_cell.angle_gamma   90.00
#
_symmetry.space_group_name_H-M   'P 1'
#
loop_
_entity.id
_entity.type
_entity.pdbx_description
1 polymer ?
#
loop_
_entity_poly.entity_id
_entity_poly.type
_entity_poly.pdbx_seq_one_letter_code
_entity_poly.pdbx_strand_id
1 'polypeptide(L)'
;MSNLDVEDFIQQNRAVADQVDTFRGYWESEKHWQPRREFILRNINDFQPQQLDHLLSLSMVWANNVFLGCRYNAELLEKVSEMAEGIEVEDAPVFKTRDEIMKKQQVHLQTRTHTIVFREEIIHVSVCLPQGR
;
A
#
# COMPACT_ATOMS: atom_id res chain seq x y z
N MET A 1 -24.80 10.62 -31.84
CA MET A 1 -23.45 11.14 -31.52
C MET A 1 -22.68 11.19 -32.82
N SER A 2 -22.29 12.37 -33.28
CA SER A 2 -21.56 12.58 -34.53
C SER A 2 -20.08 12.21 -34.37
N ASN A 3 -19.38 11.78 -35.43
CA ASN A 3 -17.95 11.47 -35.38
C ASN A 3 -17.09 12.62 -34.80
N LEU A 4 -17.50 13.88 -34.98
CA LEU A 4 -16.86 15.07 -34.41
C LEU A 4 -16.81 15.05 -32.87
N ASP A 5 -17.86 14.52 -32.22
CA ASP A 5 -18.00 14.45 -30.76
C ASP A 5 -17.03 13.43 -30.14
N VAL A 6 -16.71 12.37 -30.90
CA VAL A 6 -15.77 11.33 -30.49
C VAL A 6 -14.33 11.81 -30.65
N GLU A 7 -14.01 12.51 -31.75
CA GLU A 7 -12.68 13.07 -31.99
C GLU A 7 -12.31 14.12 -30.94
N ASP A 8 -13.24 15.01 -30.58
CA ASP A 8 -13.04 16.02 -29.53
C ASP A 8 -12.77 15.37 -28.17
N PHE A 9 -13.53 14.33 -27.81
CA PHE A 9 -13.32 13.60 -26.56
C PHE A 9 -11.95 12.90 -26.51
N ILE A 10 -11.51 12.29 -27.63
CA ILE A 10 -10.19 11.68 -27.71
C ILE A 10 -9.09 12.74 -27.54
N GLN A 11 -9.26 13.91 -28.17
CA GLN A 11 -8.29 14.99 -28.10
C GLN A 11 -8.18 15.54 -26.67
N GLN A 12 -9.32 15.72 -25.98
CA GLN A 12 -9.34 16.18 -24.60
C GLN A 12 -8.65 15.18 -23.66
N ASN A 13 -8.92 13.88 -23.79
CA ASN A 13 -8.25 12.85 -22.98
C ASN A 13 -6.74 12.84 -23.21
N ARG A 14 -6.31 13.04 -24.46
CA ARG A 14 -4.89 13.11 -24.79
C ARG A 14 -4.21 14.31 -24.14
N ALA A 15 -4.86 15.48 -24.19
CA ALA A 15 -4.36 16.69 -23.54
C ALA A 15 -4.26 16.54 -22.00
N VAL A 16 -5.23 15.87 -21.37
CA VAL A 16 -5.18 15.57 -19.94
C VAL A 16 -4.01 14.64 -19.62
N ALA A 17 -3.79 13.60 -20.41
CA ALA A 17 -2.66 12.69 -20.24
C ALA A 17 -1.31 13.43 -20.34
N ASP A 18 -1.14 14.27 -21.37
CA ASP A 18 0.06 15.07 -21.56
C ASP A 18 0.29 16.05 -20.40
N GLN A 19 -0.78 16.66 -19.87
CA GLN A 19 -0.71 17.50 -18.68
C GLN A 19 -0.26 16.71 -17.46
N VAL A 20 -0.80 15.52 -17.23
CA VAL A 20 -0.42 14.69 -16.08
C VAL A 20 1.06 14.32 -16.12
N ASP A 21 1.60 14.06 -17.32
CA ASP A 21 3.02 13.75 -17.50
C ASP A 21 3.95 14.90 -17.08
N THR A 22 3.45 16.14 -17.00
CA THR A 22 4.21 17.29 -16.45
C THR A 22 4.39 17.25 -14.93
N PHE A 23 3.58 16.47 -14.21
CA PHE A 23 3.64 16.38 -12.74
C PHE A 23 4.70 15.42 -12.21
N ARG A 24 5.38 14.69 -13.12
CA ARG A 24 6.45 13.77 -12.74
C ARG A 24 7.63 14.53 -12.14
N GLY A 25 8.02 14.15 -10.93
CA GLY A 25 9.26 14.61 -10.30
C GLY A 25 10.49 13.92 -10.88
N TYR A 26 11.60 14.64 -10.99
CA TYR A 26 12.85 14.10 -11.53
C TYR A 26 13.49 12.98 -10.69
N TRP A 27 13.11 12.86 -9.42
CA TRP A 27 13.57 11.81 -8.50
C TRP A 27 12.77 10.52 -8.62
N GLU A 28 11.68 10.52 -9.37
CA GLU A 28 10.75 9.39 -9.43
C GLU A 28 11.19 8.36 -10.46
N SER A 29 11.47 7.16 -9.96
CA SER A 29 11.67 5.99 -10.81
C SER A 29 10.39 5.65 -11.57
N GLU A 30 10.53 4.96 -12.71
CA GLU A 30 9.38 4.56 -13.53
C GLU A 30 8.38 3.70 -12.76
N LYS A 31 8.89 2.83 -11.86
CA LYS A 31 8.07 1.99 -10.98
C LYS A 31 7.22 2.80 -10.00
N HIS A 32 7.70 3.96 -9.55
CA HIS A 32 6.92 4.88 -8.72
C HIS A 32 5.94 5.71 -9.56
N TRP A 33 6.44 6.22 -10.69
CA TRP A 33 5.70 7.16 -11.52
C TRP A 33 4.47 6.51 -12.15
N GLN A 34 4.57 5.30 -12.70
CA GLN A 34 3.46 4.67 -13.43
C GLN A 34 2.19 4.53 -12.57
N PRO A 35 2.24 3.98 -11.34
CA PRO A 35 1.02 3.86 -10.53
C PRO A 35 0.56 5.21 -9.97
N ARG A 36 1.48 6.15 -9.70
CA ARG A 36 1.11 7.50 -9.28
C ARG A 36 0.41 8.28 -10.40
N ARG A 37 0.86 8.12 -11.65
CA ARG A 37 0.24 8.69 -12.84
C ARG A 37 -1.19 8.19 -13.00
N GLU A 38 -1.40 6.88 -12.84
CA GLU A 38 -2.74 6.28 -12.87
C GLU A 38 -3.63 6.83 -11.75
N PHE A 39 -3.07 7.00 -10.55
CA PHE A 39 -3.77 7.62 -9.43
C PHE A 39 -4.25 9.04 -9.78
N ILE A 40 -3.39 9.85 -10.40
CA ILE A 40 -3.76 11.21 -10.81
C ILE A 40 -4.84 11.15 -11.90
N LEU A 41 -4.65 10.37 -12.96
CA LEU A 41 -5.60 10.29 -14.08
C LEU A 41 -6.99 9.85 -13.66
N ARG A 42 -7.08 8.89 -12.73
CA ARG A 42 -8.35 8.42 -12.20
C ARG A 42 -9.11 9.51 -11.45
N ASN A 43 -8.41 10.31 -10.66
CA ASN A 43 -9.02 11.24 -9.73
C ASN A 43 -9.09 12.68 -10.29
N ILE A 44 -8.38 13.03 -11.37
CA ILE A 44 -8.24 14.43 -11.84
C ILE A 44 -9.58 15.10 -12.16
N ASN A 45 -10.58 14.34 -12.62
CA ASN A 45 -11.90 14.88 -12.94
C ASN A 45 -12.76 15.21 -11.71
N ASP A 46 -12.43 14.64 -10.55
CA ASP A 46 -13.16 14.86 -9.29
C ASP A 46 -12.64 16.10 -8.53
N PHE A 47 -11.51 16.66 -8.95
CA PHE A 47 -10.87 17.80 -8.31
C PHE A 47 -11.01 19.05 -9.16
N GLN A 48 -11.31 20.18 -8.50
CA GLN A 48 -11.28 21.47 -9.17
C GLN A 48 -9.82 21.88 -9.47
N PRO A 49 -9.55 22.71 -10.49
CA PRO A 49 -8.20 23.17 -10.80
C PRO A 49 -7.45 23.79 -9.61
N GLN A 50 -8.16 24.46 -8.69
CA GLN A 50 -7.58 25.06 -7.48
C GLN A 50 -7.19 24.02 -6.42
N GLN A 51 -7.70 22.79 -6.53
CA GLN A 51 -7.42 21.68 -5.63
C GLN A 51 -6.41 20.69 -6.23
N LEU A 52 -5.84 21.01 -7.40
CA LEU A 52 -4.91 20.13 -8.09
C LEU A 52 -3.67 19.83 -7.23
N ASP A 53 -3.12 20.84 -6.55
CA ASP A 53 -1.99 20.64 -5.62
C ASP A 53 -2.35 19.68 -4.47
N HIS A 54 -3.61 19.69 -4.04
CA HIS A 54 -4.10 18.75 -3.02
C HIS A 54 -4.13 17.31 -3.56
N LEU A 55 -4.63 17.12 -4.79
CA LEU A 55 -4.59 15.81 -5.47
C LEU A 55 -3.15 15.31 -5.65
N LEU A 56 -2.24 16.18 -6.11
CA LEU A 56 -0.82 15.83 -6.27
C LEU A 56 -0.19 15.42 -4.94
N SER A 57 -0.54 16.11 -3.85
CA SER A 57 -0.09 15.76 -2.51
C SER A 57 -0.63 14.39 -2.05
N LEU A 58 -1.91 14.10 -2.29
CA LEU A 58 -2.51 12.79 -1.98
C LEU A 58 -1.87 11.66 -2.77
N SER A 59 -1.59 11.89 -4.06
CA SER A 59 -0.90 10.90 -4.92
C SER A 59 0.49 10.55 -4.39
N MET A 60 1.21 11.55 -3.83
CA MET A 60 2.51 11.33 -3.20
C MET A 60 2.39 10.58 -1.88
N VAL A 61 1.40 10.91 -1.05
CA VAL A 61 1.15 10.19 0.21
C VAL A 61 0.89 8.72 -0.05
N TRP A 62 0.03 8.42 -1.03
CA TRP A 62 -0.26 7.05 -1.45
C TRP A 62 1.00 6.33 -1.95
N ALA A 63 1.72 6.92 -2.91
CA ALA A 63 2.94 6.33 -3.45
C ALA A 63 4.01 6.10 -2.36
N ASN A 64 4.24 7.07 -1.48
CA ASN A 64 5.20 6.93 -0.38
C ASN A 64 4.77 5.83 0.61
N ASN A 65 3.49 5.67 0.87
CA ASN A 65 3.00 4.59 1.70
C ASN A 65 3.25 3.22 1.05
N VAL A 66 2.89 3.07 -0.23
CA VAL A 66 2.96 1.80 -0.97
C VAL A 66 4.39 1.37 -1.28
N PHE A 67 5.28 2.31 -1.63
CA PHE A 67 6.62 1.99 -2.12
C PHE A 67 7.76 2.28 -1.15
N LEU A 68 7.54 3.14 -0.15
CA LEU A 68 8.54 3.50 0.85
C LEU A 68 8.12 3.10 2.27
N GLY A 69 6.88 2.63 2.45
CA GLY A 69 6.37 2.24 3.76
C GLY A 69 6.19 3.43 4.71
N CYS A 70 6.05 4.66 4.19
CA CYS A 70 5.78 5.82 5.03
C CYS A 70 4.44 5.64 5.78
N ARG A 71 4.39 6.10 7.03
CA ARG A 71 3.21 5.99 7.90
C ARG A 71 2.59 7.37 8.06
N TYR A 72 1.27 7.39 7.94
CA TYR A 72 0.44 8.58 8.12
C TYR A 72 -0.71 8.22 9.07
N ASN A 73 -1.59 9.17 9.39
CA ASN A 73 -2.77 8.86 10.18
C ASN A 73 -3.67 7.85 9.43
N ALA A 74 -4.45 7.07 10.18
CA ALA A 74 -5.24 5.97 9.61
C ALA A 74 -6.30 6.49 8.63
N GLU A 75 -6.98 7.59 8.98
CA GLU A 75 -8.03 8.22 8.18
C GLU A 75 -7.53 8.68 6.80
N LEU A 76 -6.33 9.29 6.72
CA LEU A 76 -5.74 9.68 5.44
C LEU A 76 -5.36 8.46 4.61
N LEU A 77 -4.82 7.42 5.25
CA LEU A 77 -4.42 6.18 4.56
C LEU A 77 -5.63 5.45 3.98
N GLU A 78 -6.73 5.38 4.74
CA GLU A 78 -8.00 4.82 4.27
C GLU A 78 -8.50 5.58 3.04
N LYS A 79 -8.60 6.92 3.14
CA LYS A 79 -9.00 7.78 2.03
C LYS A 79 -8.15 7.59 0.78
N VAL A 80 -6.81 7.62 0.89
CA VAL A 80 -5.96 7.47 -0.30
C VAL A 80 -5.97 6.04 -0.84
N SER A 81 -6.29 5.04 -0.02
CA SER A 81 -6.46 3.66 -0.49
C SER A 81 -7.75 3.50 -1.30
N GLU A 82 -8.85 4.12 -0.86
CA GLU A 82 -10.11 4.17 -1.61
C GLU A 82 -9.93 4.89 -2.96
N MET A 83 -9.24 6.03 -2.96
CA MET A 83 -8.93 6.77 -4.20
C MET A 83 -8.07 5.97 -5.20
N ALA A 84 -7.31 5.00 -4.71
CA ALA A 84 -6.44 4.13 -5.50
C ALA A 84 -7.06 2.77 -5.86
N GLU A 85 -8.34 2.54 -5.54
CA GLU A 85 -8.98 1.24 -5.73
C GLU A 85 -8.85 0.77 -7.19
N GLY A 86 -8.31 -0.42 -7.43
CA GLY A 86 -8.15 -0.96 -8.79
C GLY A 86 -6.91 -0.46 -9.56
N ILE A 87 -6.01 0.30 -8.91
CA ILE A 87 -4.67 0.54 -9.42
C ILE A 87 -3.80 -0.67 -9.03
N GLU A 88 -3.35 -1.42 -10.02
CA GLU A 88 -2.46 -2.56 -9.79
C GLU A 88 -1.00 -2.09 -9.67
N VAL A 89 -0.36 -2.42 -8.55
CA VAL A 89 1.07 -2.16 -8.33
C VAL A 89 1.83 -3.47 -8.41
N GLU A 90 2.50 -3.68 -9.53
CA GLU A 90 3.43 -4.79 -9.71
C GLU A 90 4.62 -4.66 -8.74
N ASP A 91 5.04 -5.77 -8.13
CA ASP A 91 6.18 -5.85 -7.22
C ASP A 91 6.14 -4.88 -6.03
N ALA A 92 4.96 -4.61 -5.46
CA ALA A 92 4.84 -3.78 -4.26
C ALA A 92 5.73 -4.34 -3.12
N PRO A 93 6.66 -3.54 -2.57
CA PRO A 93 7.54 -4.02 -1.51
C PRO A 93 6.74 -4.39 -0.25
N VAL A 94 6.97 -5.61 0.24
CA VAL A 94 6.31 -6.09 1.47
C VAL A 94 7.02 -5.51 2.69
N PHE A 95 6.48 -4.40 3.20
CA PHE A 95 6.95 -3.77 4.45
C PHE A 95 6.48 -4.55 5.67
N LYS A 96 7.26 -5.56 6.09
CA LYS A 96 7.04 -6.19 7.40
C LYS A 96 7.44 -5.20 8.48
N THR A 97 6.50 -4.77 9.30
CA THR A 97 6.84 -4.00 10.50
C THR A 97 7.66 -4.86 11.46
N ARG A 98 8.53 -4.23 12.26
CA ARG A 98 9.28 -4.93 13.34
C ARG A 98 8.32 -5.74 14.22
N ASP A 99 7.15 -5.20 14.52
CA ASP A 99 6.17 -5.82 15.40
C ASP A 99 5.50 -7.05 14.76
N GLU A 100 5.31 -7.08 13.44
CA GLU A 100 4.90 -8.30 12.71
C GLU A 100 5.98 -9.38 12.71
N ILE A 101 7.25 -8.99 12.62
CA ILE A 101 8.38 -9.92 12.74
C ILE A 101 8.42 -10.53 14.15
N MET A 102 8.22 -9.70 15.19
CA MET A 102 8.19 -10.16 16.59
C MET A 102 6.97 -11.04 16.89
N LYS A 103 5.77 -10.72 16.37
CA LYS A 103 4.59 -11.60 16.48
C LYS A 103 4.81 -12.95 15.82
N LYS A 104 5.43 -12.99 14.63
CA LYS A 104 5.76 -14.26 13.96
C LYS A 104 6.75 -15.10 14.76
N GLN A 105 7.72 -14.47 15.43
CA GLN A 105 8.62 -15.18 16.36
C GLN A 105 7.86 -15.74 17.57
N GLN A 106 6.90 -15.00 18.13
CA GLN A 106 6.10 -15.45 19.27
C GLN A 106 5.20 -16.63 18.91
N VAL A 107 4.56 -16.62 17.73
CA VAL A 107 3.76 -17.74 17.22
C VAL A 107 4.64 -18.95 16.90
N HIS A 108 5.83 -18.74 16.33
CA HIS A 108 6.81 -19.82 16.06
C HIS A 108 7.37 -20.45 17.34
N LEU A 109 7.49 -19.67 18.42
CA LEU A 109 7.84 -20.17 19.74
C LEU A 109 6.67 -20.95 20.38
N GLN A 110 5.42 -20.51 20.19
CA GLN A 110 4.23 -21.21 20.70
C GLN A 110 3.94 -22.52 19.96
N THR A 111 4.25 -22.62 18.66
CA THR A 111 4.03 -23.82 17.84
C THR A 111 5.13 -24.88 17.95
N ARG A 112 6.20 -24.63 18.71
CA ARG A 112 7.29 -25.61 18.95
C ARG A 112 7.17 -26.36 20.28
N THR A 113 5.97 -26.69 20.73
CA THR A 113 5.79 -27.79 21.70
C THR A 113 5.75 -29.11 20.93
N HIS A 114 6.91 -29.75 20.79
CA HIS A 114 6.95 -31.17 20.42
C HIS A 114 6.31 -31.96 21.56
N THR A 115 5.07 -32.44 21.37
CA THR A 115 4.51 -33.51 22.20
C THR A 115 5.27 -34.79 21.87
N ILE A 116 6.26 -35.12 22.68
CA ILE A 116 6.86 -36.45 22.66
C ILE A 116 5.89 -37.38 23.40
N VAL A 117 5.17 -38.21 22.66
CA VAL A 117 4.33 -39.28 23.22
C VAL A 117 5.26 -40.43 23.62
N PHE A 118 5.59 -40.54 24.89
CA PHE A 118 6.09 -41.80 25.45
C PHE A 118 4.92 -42.63 25.95
N ARG A 119 4.94 -43.91 25.58
CA ARG A 119 3.92 -44.95 25.83
C ARG A 119 3.34 -44.92 27.25
N GLU A 120 2.03 -45.06 27.31
CA GLU A 120 1.20 -45.59 28.40
C GLU A 120 1.70 -45.33 29.83
N GLU A 121 1.60 -44.08 30.29
CA GLU A 121 1.19 -43.68 31.65
C GLU A 121 1.23 -42.14 31.75
N ILE A 122 0.07 -41.50 31.93
CA ILE A 122 -0.01 -40.04 32.12
C ILE A 122 0.43 -39.73 33.56
N ILE A 123 1.71 -39.46 33.76
CA ILE A 123 2.19 -38.82 34.99
C ILE A 123 2.37 -37.32 34.68
N HIS A 124 1.45 -36.51 35.20
CA HIS A 124 1.52 -35.06 35.08
C HIS A 124 2.56 -34.53 36.06
N VAL A 125 3.84 -34.50 35.67
CA VAL A 125 4.90 -33.85 36.45
C VAL A 125 5.02 -32.40 36.00
N SER A 126 4.37 -31.49 36.72
CA SER A 126 4.64 -30.05 36.59
C SER A 126 5.98 -29.73 37.25
N VAL A 127 7.05 -29.66 36.45
CA VAL A 127 8.31 -29.06 36.90
C VAL A 127 8.17 -27.54 36.82
N CYS A 128 8.01 -26.91 37.99
CA CYS A 128 8.12 -25.46 38.14
C CYS A 128 9.61 -25.09 38.10
N LEU A 129 10.08 -24.47 37.01
CA LEU A 129 11.43 -23.89 36.96
C LEU A 129 11.36 -22.40 37.35
N PRO A 130 12.32 -21.90 38.17
CA PRO A 130 12.17 -20.65 38.89
C PRO A 130 12.42 -19.45 37.99
N GLN A 131 11.66 -18.39 38.21
CA GLN A 131 11.95 -17.06 37.68
C GLN A 131 13.31 -16.60 38.23
N GLY A 132 14.30 -16.55 37.33
CA GLY A 132 15.64 -16.07 37.59
C GLY A 132 15.67 -14.54 37.58
N ARG A 133 16.13 -14.03 38.71
CA ARG A 133 16.39 -12.65 39.16
C ARG A 133 17.04 -11.72 38.14
#